data_AF-A0A1M6H435-F1
#
_entry.id   AF-A0A1M6H435-F1
#
_cell.length_a   1.000
_cell.length_b   1.000
_cell.length_c   1.000
_cell.angle_alpha   90.00
_cell.angle_beta   90.00
_cell.angle_gamma   90.00
#
_symmetry.space_group_name_H-M   'P 1'
#
loop_
_entity.id
_entity.type
_entity.pdbx_description
1 polymer ?
#
loop_
_entity_poly.entity_id
_entity_poly.type
_entity_poly.pdbx_seq_one_letter_code
_entity_poly.pdbx_strand_id
1 'polypeptide(L)'
;MERVKFFYPVEDAYIQDNANLGSVEAAVRYEGTSLLMVGVDNVGKSYSSIVRFDISEIPVNSTIKYAEVSLFLSNIALKDNSKKQLVTARLTEPFKETTLNSLEAPAFEKDSEKIINVGYKDVKNYIGMDITEYVKKWSKREPNYGEIFTPCFLLKSHDSGLLTFNSKENDINKPILAIFYEDEEEIIYVEEKATEPIYIQDLKSYSYYLKNLGTNNLQATLQISSNGYDFIDVSDSIIHLIMNETKVMGGNNEKLHAKYSRIALKSIGTKCTVSFQY
;
A
#
# COMPACT_ATOMS: atom_id res chain seq x y z
N MET A 1 4.71 -14.04 8.61
CA MET A 1 6.17 -13.77 8.51
C MET A 1 6.32 -12.31 8.21
N GLU A 2 7.12 -11.59 9.00
CA GLU A 2 7.36 -10.17 8.79
C GLU A 2 8.13 -9.95 7.48
N ARG A 3 7.66 -8.99 6.68
CA ARG A 3 8.25 -8.58 5.41
C ARG A 3 8.57 -7.10 5.46
N VAL A 4 9.61 -6.71 4.73
CA VAL A 4 9.96 -5.31 4.51
C VAL A 4 9.98 -5.03 3.01
N LYS A 5 9.48 -3.86 2.62
CA LYS A 5 9.52 -3.40 1.24
C LYS A 5 9.87 -1.93 1.15
N PHE A 6 10.72 -1.60 0.19
CA PHE A 6 11.18 -0.24 -0.07
C PHE A 6 10.57 0.26 -1.37
N PHE A 7 10.03 1.47 -1.33
CA PHE A 7 9.41 2.15 -2.46
C PHE A 7 10.15 3.45 -2.72
N TYR A 8 10.17 3.83 -3.99
CA TYR A 8 10.69 5.12 -4.46
C TYR A 8 9.54 5.95 -5.04
N PRO A 9 9.63 7.29 -5.02
CA PRO A 9 8.54 8.12 -5.52
C PRO A 9 8.26 7.83 -6.99
N VAL A 10 6.97 7.72 -7.31
CA VAL A 10 6.49 7.77 -8.70
C VAL A 10 6.22 9.19 -9.13
N GLU A 11 5.81 10.04 -8.17
CA GLU A 11 5.70 11.48 -8.37
C GLU A 11 6.31 12.24 -7.18
N ASP A 12 7.02 13.33 -7.45
CA ASP A 12 7.42 14.36 -6.51
C ASP A 12 7.52 15.74 -7.17
N ALA A 13 7.31 16.78 -6.37
CA ALA A 13 7.42 18.16 -6.82
C ALA A 13 7.59 19.08 -5.60
N TYR A 14 7.91 20.34 -5.86
CA TYR A 14 7.74 21.38 -4.85
C TYR A 14 6.95 22.56 -5.39
N ILE A 15 6.23 23.20 -4.48
CA ILE A 15 5.36 24.34 -4.67
C ILE A 15 6.09 25.54 -4.08
N GLN A 16 6.26 26.59 -4.88
CA GLN A 16 6.75 27.88 -4.41
C GLN A 16 5.57 28.84 -4.27
N ASP A 17 5.43 29.45 -3.10
CA ASP A 17 4.46 30.50 -2.83
C ASP A 17 5.16 31.84 -2.48
N ASN A 18 4.66 32.92 -3.05
CA ASN A 18 5.17 34.27 -2.84
C ASN A 18 4.36 34.94 -1.73
N ALA A 19 4.63 34.60 -0.47
CA ALA A 19 3.88 35.10 0.69
C ALA A 19 3.83 36.64 0.81
N ASN A 20 4.75 37.37 0.17
CA ASN A 20 4.94 38.81 0.35
C ASN A 20 4.44 39.71 -0.79
N LEU A 21 3.98 39.16 -1.92
CA LEU A 21 3.81 39.98 -3.13
C LEU A 21 2.37 40.32 -3.53
N GLY A 22 1.33 39.76 -2.87
CA GLY A 22 -0.08 40.07 -3.17
C GLY A 22 -0.48 39.89 -4.65
N SER A 23 0.41 39.30 -5.43
CA SER A 23 0.35 39.13 -6.87
C SER A 23 0.66 37.68 -7.14
N VAL A 24 -0.28 37.05 -7.82
CA VAL A 24 -0.17 35.70 -8.33
C VAL A 24 0.83 35.74 -9.48
N GLU A 25 2.12 35.82 -9.19
CA GLU A 25 3.11 35.52 -10.21
C GLU A 25 2.91 34.08 -10.67
N ALA A 26 3.02 33.85 -11.98
CA ALA A 26 2.86 32.55 -12.57
C ALA A 26 3.75 31.55 -11.83
N ALA A 27 3.13 30.53 -11.24
CA ALA A 27 3.85 29.53 -10.49
C ALA A 27 4.92 28.88 -11.36
N VAL A 28 6.12 28.80 -10.82
CA VAL A 28 7.23 28.13 -11.49
C VAL A 28 7.00 26.62 -11.34
N ARG A 29 7.02 25.92 -12.47
CA ARG A 29 6.95 24.45 -12.52
C ARG A 29 8.34 23.89 -12.27
N TYR A 30 8.42 22.87 -11.42
CA TYR A 30 9.70 22.29 -11.00
C TYR A 30 9.78 20.78 -11.24
N GLU A 31 9.04 20.29 -12.25
CA GLU A 31 9.21 18.93 -12.76
C GLU A 31 10.66 18.67 -13.18
N GLY A 32 11.17 17.47 -12.93
CA GLY A 32 12.52 17.07 -13.33
C GLY A 32 13.66 17.76 -12.56
N THR A 33 13.36 18.51 -11.49
CA THR A 33 14.41 19.06 -10.63
C THR A 33 15.00 17.96 -9.75
N SER A 34 16.31 18.01 -9.50
CA SER A 34 16.99 17.10 -8.57
C SER A 34 16.78 17.48 -7.09
N LEU A 35 15.91 18.44 -6.78
CA LEU A 35 15.80 18.97 -5.42
C LEU A 35 14.33 19.17 -5.03
N LEU A 36 14.03 18.79 -3.80
CA LEU A 36 12.81 19.16 -3.09
C LEU A 36 13.15 20.28 -2.10
N MET A 37 12.26 21.25 -1.94
CA MET A 37 12.48 22.43 -1.11
C MET A 37 11.35 22.60 -0.09
N VAL A 38 11.71 22.83 1.16
CA VAL A 38 10.75 23.09 2.24
C VAL A 38 11.26 24.22 3.13
N GLY A 39 10.45 25.24 3.37
CA GLY A 39 10.84 26.35 4.24
C GLY A 39 10.60 27.71 3.62
N VAL A 40 11.29 28.72 4.12
CA VAL A 40 11.21 30.09 3.61
C VAL A 40 12.63 30.57 3.27
N ASP A 41 12.84 31.04 2.03
CA ASP A 41 14.14 31.56 1.62
C ASP A 41 14.43 32.97 2.18
N ASN A 42 15.59 33.52 1.84
CA ASN A 42 16.03 34.83 2.31
C ASN A 42 15.24 36.01 1.70
N VAL A 43 14.45 35.79 0.65
CA VAL A 43 13.58 36.81 0.03
C VAL A 43 12.11 36.64 0.43
N GLY A 44 11.81 35.66 1.29
CA GLY A 44 10.48 35.44 1.86
C GLY A 44 9.55 34.57 1.01
N LYS A 45 10.09 33.82 0.03
CA LYS A 45 9.32 32.81 -0.69
C LYS A 45 9.19 31.56 0.16
N SER A 46 7.99 31.01 0.23
CA SER A 46 7.70 29.76 0.93
C SER A 46 7.76 28.59 -0.05
N TYR A 47 8.28 27.46 0.41
CA TYR A 47 8.41 26.24 -0.36
C TYR A 47 7.78 25.09 0.42
N SER A 48 6.98 24.28 -0.27
CA SER A 48 6.44 23.02 0.25
C SER A 48 6.69 21.94 -0.78
N SER A 49 7.13 20.76 -0.35
CA SER A 49 7.38 19.62 -1.24
C SER A 49 6.30 18.58 -1.10
N ILE A 50 5.98 17.87 -2.16
CA ILE A 50 5.05 16.74 -2.14
C ILE A 50 5.70 15.52 -2.77
N VAL A 51 5.37 14.34 -2.25
CA VAL A 51 5.86 13.05 -2.76
C VAL A 51 4.74 12.02 -2.76
N ARG A 52 4.69 11.17 -3.78
CA ARG A 52 3.78 10.03 -3.86
C ARG A 52 4.54 8.76 -4.23
N PHE A 53 4.24 7.69 -3.51
CA PHE A 53 4.77 6.36 -3.75
C PHE A 53 3.68 5.46 -4.33
N ASP A 54 4.03 4.56 -5.26
CA ASP A 54 3.13 3.47 -5.66
C ASP A 54 3.34 2.28 -4.73
N ILE A 55 2.33 1.96 -3.91
CA ILE A 55 2.37 0.85 -2.96
C ILE A 55 1.53 -0.35 -3.43
N SER A 56 1.16 -0.41 -4.72
CA SER A 56 0.33 -1.49 -5.29
C SER A 56 0.90 -2.89 -5.08
N GLU A 57 2.21 -2.99 -4.84
CA GLU A 57 2.86 -4.25 -4.53
C GLU A 57 2.73 -4.71 -3.07
N ILE A 58 2.08 -3.93 -2.19
CA ILE A 58 1.64 -4.37 -0.86
C ILE A 58 0.29 -5.08 -1.02
N PRO A 59 0.16 -6.36 -0.62
CA PRO A 59 -1.11 -7.06 -0.70
C PRO A 59 -2.22 -6.31 0.06
N VAL A 60 -3.39 -6.24 -0.54
CA VAL A 60 -4.59 -5.68 0.09
C VAL A 60 -4.85 -6.40 1.41
N ASN A 61 -5.24 -5.66 2.45
CA ASN A 61 -5.46 -6.16 3.82
C ASN A 61 -4.21 -6.67 4.55
N SER A 62 -3.00 -6.41 4.04
CA SER A 62 -1.78 -6.66 4.82
C SER A 62 -1.83 -5.94 6.18
N THR A 63 -1.36 -6.61 7.23
CA THR A 63 -1.19 -5.99 8.54
C THR A 63 0.08 -5.15 8.53
N ILE A 64 -0.07 -3.84 8.34
CA ILE A 64 1.05 -2.88 8.40
C ILE A 64 1.49 -2.70 9.86
N LYS A 65 2.73 -3.07 10.15
CA LYS A 65 3.35 -2.93 11.49
C LYS A 65 3.96 -1.55 11.67
N TYR A 66 4.69 -1.10 10.67
CA TYR A 66 5.42 0.16 10.71
C TYR A 66 5.66 0.66 9.29
N ALA A 67 5.56 1.97 9.07
CA ALA A 67 5.99 2.58 7.82
C ALA A 67 6.66 3.93 8.06
N GLU A 68 7.72 4.19 7.30
CA GLU A 68 8.49 5.42 7.40
C GLU A 68 8.79 5.99 6.01
N VAL A 69 8.50 7.28 5.81
CA VAL A 69 9.05 8.05 4.70
C VAL A 69 10.34 8.73 5.16
N SER A 70 11.40 8.54 4.41
CA SER A 70 12.73 9.08 4.67
C SER A 70 13.18 9.99 3.53
N LEU A 71 13.50 11.25 3.84
CA LEU A 71 14.02 12.24 2.88
C LEU A 71 15.50 12.54 3.16
N PHE A 72 16.35 12.52 2.15
CA PHE A 72 17.77 12.86 2.33
C PHE A 72 17.98 14.37 2.32
N LEU A 73 18.43 14.94 3.45
CA LEU A 73 18.69 16.37 3.58
C LEU A 73 20.03 16.72 2.91
N SER A 74 19.96 17.33 1.72
CA SER A 74 21.14 17.65 0.92
C SER A 74 21.84 18.93 1.39
N ASN A 75 21.05 19.92 1.81
CA ASN A 75 21.53 21.20 2.32
C ASN A 75 20.50 21.86 3.24
N ILE A 76 20.96 22.82 4.04
CA ILE A 76 20.11 23.66 4.85
C ILE A 76 20.66 25.10 4.84
N ALA A 77 19.78 26.07 4.62
CA ALA A 77 20.12 27.49 4.69
C ALA A 77 19.38 28.10 5.87
N LEU A 78 20.03 28.17 7.05
CA LEU A 78 19.44 28.76 8.25
C LEU A 78 20.06 30.11 8.55
N LYS A 79 19.25 31.06 9.03
CA LYS A 79 19.74 32.38 9.46
C LYS A 79 20.60 32.31 10.73
N ASP A 80 20.41 31.28 11.53
CA ASP A 80 21.11 31.01 12.78
C ASP A 80 21.30 29.49 12.99
N ASN A 81 21.92 29.08 14.10
CA ASN A 81 22.08 27.66 14.46
C ASN A 81 20.80 27.05 15.06
N SER A 82 19.63 27.63 14.81
CA SER A 82 18.35 27.07 15.29
C SER A 82 18.01 25.76 14.58
N LYS A 83 17.10 24.99 15.15
CA LYS A 83 16.46 23.88 14.43
C LYS A 83 15.23 24.42 13.71
N LYS A 84 14.95 23.92 12.51
CA LYS A 84 13.71 24.19 11.78
C LYS A 84 12.70 23.09 12.00
N GLN A 85 11.44 23.51 12.06
CA GLN A 85 10.32 22.59 12.11
C GLN A 85 9.87 22.26 10.69
N LEU A 86 10.07 20.99 10.33
CA LEU A 86 9.48 20.36 9.17
C LEU A 86 8.13 19.78 9.58
N VAL A 87 7.07 20.11 8.85
CA VAL A 87 5.74 19.51 9.03
C VAL A 87 5.48 18.54 7.89
N THR A 88 4.96 17.35 8.20
CA THR A 88 4.44 16.41 7.19
C THR A 88 2.96 16.15 7.43
N ALA A 89 2.19 15.99 6.35
CA ALA A 89 0.77 15.67 6.40
C ALA A 89 0.32 14.86 5.17
N ARG A 90 -0.77 14.11 5.34
CA ARG A 90 -1.36 13.30 4.27
C ARG A 90 -2.13 14.16 3.27
N LEU A 91 -1.88 13.98 1.97
CA LEU A 91 -2.67 14.61 0.90
C LEU A 91 -4.06 13.96 0.80
N THR A 92 -5.09 14.79 0.58
CA THR A 92 -6.50 14.36 0.40
C THR A 92 -6.99 14.53 -1.03
N GLU A 93 -6.18 15.13 -1.90
CA GLU A 93 -6.47 15.35 -3.31
C GLU A 93 -5.31 14.89 -4.18
N PRO A 94 -5.57 14.40 -5.41
CA PRO A 94 -4.51 14.01 -6.32
C PRO A 94 -3.73 15.24 -6.81
N PHE A 95 -2.48 15.01 -7.22
CA PHE A 95 -1.69 15.99 -7.95
C PHE A 95 -1.06 15.35 -9.19
N LYS A 96 -0.57 16.21 -10.09
CA LYS A 96 0.30 15.84 -11.21
C LYS A 96 1.47 16.80 -11.25
N GLU A 97 2.68 16.29 -11.38
CA GLU A 97 3.89 17.12 -11.43
C GLU A 97 3.82 18.19 -12.51
N THR A 98 3.31 17.83 -13.68
CA THR A 98 3.31 18.68 -14.87
C THR A 98 2.36 19.88 -14.77
N THR A 99 1.38 19.83 -13.86
CA THR A 99 0.37 20.89 -13.68
C THR A 99 0.52 21.61 -12.34
N LEU A 100 1.18 21.02 -11.35
CA LEU A 100 1.25 21.55 -10.00
C LEU A 100 1.77 23.00 -9.96
N ASN A 101 1.02 23.84 -9.26
CA ASN A 101 1.35 25.23 -8.99
C ASN A 101 0.74 25.64 -7.64
N SER A 102 1.07 26.85 -7.16
CA SER A 102 0.55 27.35 -5.88
C SER A 102 -0.97 27.52 -5.83
N LEU A 103 -1.64 27.75 -6.98
CA LEU A 103 -3.11 27.86 -7.04
C LEU A 103 -3.79 26.48 -7.08
N GLU A 104 -3.07 25.46 -7.55
CA GLU A 104 -3.51 24.07 -7.67
C GLU A 104 -2.83 23.17 -6.64
N ALA A 105 -2.40 23.74 -5.51
CA ALA A 105 -1.82 22.97 -4.42
C ALA A 105 -2.89 21.99 -3.86
N PRO A 106 -2.60 20.68 -3.80
CA PRO A 106 -3.57 19.71 -3.32
C PRO A 106 -3.90 19.94 -1.84
N ALA A 107 -5.16 19.76 -1.45
CA ALA A 107 -5.55 19.78 -0.05
C ALA A 107 -4.88 18.65 0.76
N PHE A 108 -4.70 18.88 2.07
CA PHE A 108 -4.15 17.91 3.01
C PHE A 108 -4.91 17.88 4.34
N GLU A 109 -4.80 16.77 5.06
CA GLU A 109 -5.50 16.53 6.32
C GLU A 109 -4.74 17.16 7.50
N LYS A 110 -5.23 18.29 8.02
CA LYS A 110 -4.57 19.04 9.09
C LYS A 110 -4.35 18.24 10.38
N ASP A 111 -5.30 17.38 10.75
CA ASP A 111 -5.18 16.54 11.96
C ASP A 111 -4.13 15.42 11.81
N SER A 112 -3.54 15.28 10.61
CA SER A 112 -2.43 14.37 10.32
C SER A 112 -1.05 15.05 10.42
N GLU A 113 -0.97 16.31 10.82
CA GLU A 113 0.30 17.02 10.91
C GLU A 113 1.25 16.37 11.93
N LYS A 114 2.47 16.05 11.48
CA LYS A 114 3.59 15.64 12.35
C LYS A 114 4.73 16.65 12.22
N ILE A 115 5.31 17.05 13.34
CA ILE A 115 6.37 18.06 13.41
C ILE A 115 7.70 17.42 13.78
N ILE A 116 8.74 17.70 13.00
CA ILE A 116 10.11 17.25 13.23
C ILE A 116 11.05 18.44 13.27
N ASN A 117 12.00 18.42 14.22
CA ASN A 117 13.04 19.44 14.32
C ASN A 117 14.29 18.99 13.55
N VAL A 118 14.61 19.69 12.48
CA VAL A 118 15.75 19.46 11.57
C VAL A 118 16.81 20.54 11.80
N GLY A 119 18.09 20.19 11.83
CA GLY A 119 19.18 21.16 11.97
C GLY A 119 20.44 20.78 11.19
N TYR A 120 21.49 21.57 11.34
CA TYR A 120 22.77 21.38 10.63
C TYR A 120 23.39 19.98 10.80
N LYS A 121 23.19 19.35 11.96
CA LYS A 121 23.71 17.99 12.23
C LYS A 121 23.08 16.91 11.35
N ASP A 122 21.91 17.19 10.76
CA ASP A 122 21.16 16.23 9.97
C ASP A 122 21.50 16.35 8.46
N VAL A 123 22.30 17.34 8.06
CA VAL A 123 22.73 17.52 6.67
C VAL A 123 23.56 16.30 6.24
N LYS A 124 23.32 15.84 5.02
CA LYS A 124 23.83 14.58 4.44
C LYS A 124 23.32 13.31 5.15
N ASN A 125 22.17 13.37 5.82
CA ASN A 125 21.50 12.22 6.40
C ASN A 125 20.03 12.14 5.95
N TYR A 126 19.43 10.96 6.15
CA TYR A 126 17.99 10.77 5.99
C TYR A 126 17.23 11.28 7.22
N ILE A 127 16.13 12.00 6.96
CA ILE A 127 15.13 12.41 7.94
C ILE A 127 13.92 11.51 7.79
N GLY A 128 13.70 10.64 8.77
CA GLY A 128 12.57 9.69 8.81
C GLY A 128 11.32 10.28 9.45
N MET A 129 10.17 9.94 8.88
CA MET A 129 8.82 10.32 9.30
C MET A 129 7.95 9.08 9.35
N ASP A 130 7.47 8.72 10.54
CA ASP A 130 6.49 7.65 10.70
C ASP A 130 5.20 8.04 9.97
N ILE A 131 4.75 7.20 9.03
CA ILE A 131 3.48 7.35 8.31
C ILE A 131 2.62 6.07 8.37
N THR A 132 2.83 5.26 9.42
CA THR A 132 2.20 3.95 9.59
C THR A 132 0.68 3.99 9.42
N GLU A 133 0.02 5.00 10.01
CA GLU A 133 -1.43 5.14 9.92
C GLU A 133 -1.93 5.49 8.51
N TYR A 134 -1.13 6.15 7.69
CA TYR A 134 -1.51 6.50 6.31
C TYR A 134 -1.40 5.27 5.42
N VAL A 135 -0.30 4.52 5.56
CA VAL A 135 -0.09 3.27 4.83
C VAL A 135 -1.15 2.21 5.20
N LYS A 136 -1.59 2.13 6.46
CA LYS A 136 -2.72 1.27 6.89
C LYS A 136 -4.02 1.60 6.17
N LYS A 137 -4.27 2.88 5.90
CA LYS A 137 -5.45 3.34 5.15
C LYS A 137 -5.30 2.97 3.67
N TRP A 138 -4.15 3.26 3.07
CA TRP A 138 -3.86 2.95 1.67
C TRP A 138 -3.93 1.44 1.37
N SER A 139 -3.42 0.58 2.26
CA SER A 139 -3.49 -0.88 2.10
C SER A 139 -4.92 -1.44 2.17
N LYS A 140 -5.88 -0.65 2.66
CA LYS A 140 -7.32 -0.94 2.69
C LYS A 140 -8.10 -0.26 1.57
N ARG A 141 -7.42 0.13 0.47
CA ARG A 141 -7.98 0.76 -0.73
C ARG A 141 -8.45 2.21 -0.55
N GLU A 142 -8.06 2.91 0.52
CA GLU A 142 -8.15 4.36 0.47
C GLU A 142 -7.20 4.91 -0.60
N PRO A 143 -7.60 5.97 -1.34
CA PRO A 143 -6.71 6.60 -2.31
C PRO A 143 -5.38 7.04 -1.67
N ASN A 144 -4.28 6.72 -2.34
CA ASN A 144 -2.96 7.21 -1.99
C ASN A 144 -2.61 8.40 -2.89
N TYR A 145 -2.72 9.61 -2.33
CA TYR A 145 -2.34 10.84 -3.02
C TYR A 145 -0.93 11.33 -2.66
N GLY A 146 -0.29 10.71 -1.66
CA GLY A 146 1.05 11.08 -1.20
C GLY A 146 1.06 11.90 0.09
N GLU A 147 2.22 12.48 0.37
CA GLU A 147 2.53 13.31 1.53
C GLU A 147 2.95 14.70 1.08
N ILE A 148 2.63 15.70 1.90
CA ILE A 148 3.17 17.07 1.79
C ILE A 148 4.12 17.36 2.95
N PHE A 149 5.23 18.00 2.62
CA PHE A 149 6.21 18.57 3.54
C PHE A 149 6.18 20.08 3.45
N THR A 150 5.87 20.74 4.55
CA THR A 150 5.65 22.19 4.60
C THR A 150 6.37 22.82 5.78
N PRO A 151 6.77 24.10 5.71
CA PRO A 151 7.17 24.83 6.91
C PRO A 151 6.07 24.83 7.97
N CYS A 152 6.46 24.85 9.24
CA CYS A 152 5.54 25.03 10.36
C CYS A 152 5.07 26.48 10.45
N PHE A 153 3.82 26.76 10.10
CA PHE A 153 3.21 28.10 10.18
C PHE A 153 2.63 28.43 11.57
N LEU A 154 2.60 27.47 12.51
CA LEU A 154 2.04 27.68 13.85
C LEU A 154 2.91 28.60 14.71
N LEU A 155 4.20 28.72 14.40
CA LEU A 155 5.09 29.66 15.03
C LEU A 155 5.07 30.97 14.23
N LYS A 156 4.42 32.00 14.76
CA LYS A 156 4.37 33.37 14.20
C LYS A 156 5.74 34.02 13.98
N SER A 157 6.83 33.38 14.39
CA SER A 157 8.17 33.74 13.95
C SER A 157 8.35 33.20 12.54
N HIS A 158 8.41 34.10 11.55
CA HIS A 158 8.95 33.82 10.22
C HIS A 158 10.41 33.42 10.35
N ASP A 159 10.63 32.20 10.81
CA ASP A 159 11.93 31.70 11.11
C ASP A 159 12.51 31.29 9.77
N SER A 160 13.07 32.27 9.04
CA SER A 160 13.64 32.11 7.72
C SER A 160 14.62 30.93 7.73
N GLY A 161 14.39 30.00 6.82
CA GLY A 161 15.30 28.90 6.58
C GLY A 161 14.74 27.94 5.54
N LEU A 162 15.61 27.50 4.65
CA LEU A 162 15.27 26.61 3.55
C LEU A 162 15.95 25.26 3.76
N LEU A 163 15.15 24.21 3.83
CA LEU A 163 15.59 22.83 3.77
C LEU A 163 15.60 22.39 2.31
N THR A 164 16.67 21.72 1.89
CA THR A 164 16.76 21.13 0.55
C THR A 164 16.96 19.63 0.68
N PHE A 165 16.09 18.85 0.05
CA PHE A 165 16.17 17.40 0.00
C PHE A 165 16.44 16.95 -1.43
N ASN A 166 16.93 15.72 -1.59
CA ASN A 166 17.00 15.10 -2.92
C ASN A 166 15.60 14.70 -3.39
N SER A 167 15.32 14.89 -4.68
CA SER A 167 14.12 14.39 -5.36
C SER A 167 14.35 13.00 -5.97
N LYS A 168 13.31 12.43 -6.60
CA LYS A 168 13.32 11.17 -7.34
C LYS A 168 14.29 11.17 -8.53
N GLU A 169 14.62 12.34 -9.06
CA GLU A 169 15.54 12.51 -10.20
C GLU A 169 17.01 12.30 -9.82
N ASN A 170 17.33 12.12 -8.53
CA ASN A 170 18.67 11.72 -8.11
C ASN A 170 18.83 10.20 -8.17
N ASP A 171 19.91 9.74 -8.79
CA ASP A 171 20.30 8.33 -8.82
C ASP A 171 20.62 7.78 -7.42
N ILE A 172 21.11 8.65 -6.54
CA ILE A 172 21.50 8.32 -5.17
C ILE A 172 20.73 9.16 -4.16
N ASN A 173 20.49 8.58 -2.99
CA ASN A 173 19.89 9.26 -1.86
C ASN A 173 18.50 9.89 -2.16
N LYS A 174 17.74 9.33 -3.10
CA LYS A 174 16.35 9.72 -3.36
C LYS A 174 15.45 9.44 -2.15
N PRO A 175 14.24 10.04 -2.09
CA PRO A 175 13.26 9.71 -1.06
C PRO A 175 12.94 8.21 -1.03
N ILE A 176 12.68 7.67 0.16
CA ILE A 176 12.39 6.25 0.35
C ILE A 176 11.16 6.11 1.24
N LEU A 177 10.24 5.22 0.89
CA LEU A 177 9.21 4.72 1.79
C LEU A 177 9.54 3.27 2.15
N ALA A 178 9.79 3.01 3.44
CA ALA A 178 9.96 1.67 3.97
C ALA A 178 8.66 1.21 4.64
N ILE A 179 8.14 0.04 4.26
CA ILE A 179 6.93 -0.56 4.84
C ILE A 179 7.27 -1.93 5.41
N PHE A 180 7.01 -2.10 6.71
CA PHE A 180 7.09 -3.37 7.43
C PHE A 180 5.68 -3.92 7.62
N TYR A 181 5.43 -5.11 7.12
CA TYR A 181 4.09 -5.70 7.10
C TYR A 181 4.12 -7.21 7.25
N GLU A 182 2.99 -7.76 7.69
CA GLU A 182 2.70 -9.18 7.61
C GLU A 182 1.58 -9.36 6.59
N ASP A 183 1.78 -10.29 5.65
CA ASP A 183 0.65 -10.80 4.88
C ASP A 183 -0.35 -11.38 5.89
N GLU A 184 -1.62 -10.98 5.80
CA GLU A 184 -2.64 -11.83 6.38
C GLU A 184 -2.52 -13.19 5.70
N GLU A 185 -2.42 -14.28 6.47
CA GLU A 185 -2.61 -15.59 5.89
C GLU A 185 -3.99 -15.56 5.24
N GLU A 186 -4.01 -15.63 3.91
CA GLU A 186 -5.26 -15.58 3.19
C GLU A 186 -6.07 -16.81 3.59
N ILE A 187 -7.09 -16.57 4.42
CA ILE A 187 -8.06 -17.58 4.78
C ILE A 187 -8.94 -17.75 3.54
N ILE A 188 -8.69 -18.80 2.79
CA ILE A 188 -9.59 -19.21 1.73
C ILE A 188 -10.83 -19.77 2.43
N TYR A 189 -11.94 -19.07 2.30
CA TYR A 189 -13.24 -19.62 2.66
C TYR A 189 -13.76 -20.42 1.48
N VAL A 190 -13.96 -21.72 1.70
CA VAL A 190 -14.72 -22.58 0.80
C VAL A 190 -16.02 -22.92 1.50
N GLU A 191 -17.12 -22.38 0.99
CA GLU A 191 -18.44 -22.84 1.41
C GLU A 191 -18.69 -24.19 0.77
N GLU A 192 -18.66 -25.25 1.58
CA GLU A 192 -18.94 -26.61 1.12
C GLU A 192 -20.41 -26.93 1.39
N LYS A 193 -21.26 -26.81 0.36
CA LYS A 193 -22.63 -27.28 0.45
C LYS A 193 -22.76 -28.64 -0.20
N ALA A 194 -22.64 -29.70 0.60
CA ALA A 194 -23.02 -31.04 0.16
C ALA A 194 -24.54 -31.11 0.04
N THR A 195 -25.05 -31.51 -1.14
CA THR A 195 -26.45 -31.93 -1.26
C THR A 195 -26.68 -33.20 -0.44
N GLU A 196 -27.89 -33.38 0.12
CA GLU A 196 -28.21 -34.63 0.83
C GLU A 196 -27.90 -35.84 -0.06
N PRO A 197 -27.24 -36.88 0.48
CA PRO A 197 -26.82 -38.02 -0.31
C PRO A 197 -28.05 -38.77 -0.80
N ILE A 198 -28.17 -38.93 -2.13
CA ILE A 198 -29.11 -39.88 -2.73
C ILE A 198 -28.47 -41.26 -2.63
N TYR A 199 -29.14 -42.18 -1.92
CA TYR A 199 -28.68 -43.56 -1.77
C TYR A 199 -29.11 -44.41 -2.96
N ILE A 200 -28.15 -45.00 -3.67
CA ILE A 200 -28.39 -46.03 -4.67
C ILE A 200 -27.46 -47.19 -4.34
N GLN A 201 -28.01 -48.30 -3.83
CA GLN A 201 -27.24 -49.52 -3.51
C GLN A 201 -26.02 -49.25 -2.58
N ASP A 202 -26.24 -48.59 -1.44
CA ASP A 202 -25.21 -48.21 -0.45
C ASP A 202 -24.15 -47.20 -0.91
N LEU A 203 -24.27 -46.69 -2.14
CA LEU A 203 -23.39 -45.65 -2.67
C LEU A 203 -24.05 -44.29 -2.49
N LYS A 204 -23.25 -43.32 -2.04
CA LYS A 204 -23.66 -41.93 -1.86
C LYS A 204 -23.21 -41.10 -3.05
N SER A 205 -24.12 -40.33 -3.64
CA SER A 205 -23.80 -39.32 -4.65
C SER A 205 -23.64 -37.96 -3.98
N TYR A 206 -22.55 -37.26 -4.30
CA TYR A 206 -22.24 -35.94 -3.75
C TYR A 206 -21.95 -34.96 -4.88
N SER A 207 -22.37 -33.71 -4.69
CA SER A 207 -21.88 -32.58 -5.48
C SER A 207 -21.35 -31.52 -4.52
N TYR A 208 -20.19 -30.98 -4.86
CA TYR A 208 -19.49 -29.94 -4.09
C TYR A 208 -19.58 -28.64 -4.85
N TYR A 209 -20.21 -27.63 -4.24
CA TYR A 209 -20.14 -26.26 -4.72
C TYR A 209 -18.93 -25.62 -4.06
N LEU A 210 -18.04 -25.03 -4.84
CA LEU A 210 -16.82 -24.41 -4.37
C LEU A 210 -16.80 -22.98 -4.87
N LYS A 211 -16.73 -22.02 -3.96
CA LYS A 211 -16.56 -20.60 -4.28
C LYS A 211 -15.22 -20.12 -3.76
N ASN A 212 -14.40 -19.52 -4.62
CA ASN A 212 -13.14 -18.92 -4.19
C ASN A 212 -13.41 -17.50 -3.67
N LEU A 213 -13.33 -17.32 -2.35
CA LEU A 213 -13.45 -16.00 -1.72
C LEU A 213 -12.10 -15.30 -1.52
N GLY A 214 -10.99 -15.98 -1.83
CA GLY A 214 -9.64 -15.42 -1.83
C GLY A 214 -9.29 -14.71 -3.14
N THR A 215 -8.20 -13.95 -3.10
CA THR A 215 -7.61 -13.24 -4.24
C THR A 215 -6.70 -14.13 -5.08
N ASN A 216 -6.14 -15.20 -4.51
CA ASN A 216 -5.29 -16.15 -5.24
C ASN A 216 -6.10 -17.17 -6.03
N ASN A 217 -5.54 -17.64 -7.15
CA ASN A 217 -6.12 -18.74 -7.91
C ASN A 217 -5.96 -20.05 -7.14
N LEU A 218 -7.02 -20.84 -7.10
CA LEU A 218 -7.02 -22.13 -6.42
C LEU A 218 -7.04 -23.28 -7.41
N GLN A 219 -6.44 -24.37 -6.99
CA GLN A 219 -6.64 -25.69 -7.57
C GLN A 219 -7.40 -26.53 -6.55
N ALA A 220 -8.57 -27.04 -6.93
CA ALA A 220 -9.33 -27.99 -6.14
C ALA A 220 -9.29 -29.36 -6.81
N THR A 221 -9.14 -30.42 -6.03
CA THR A 221 -9.08 -31.82 -6.50
C THR A 221 -10.03 -32.67 -5.67
N LEU A 222 -10.88 -33.47 -6.33
CA LEU A 222 -11.77 -34.39 -5.64
C LEU A 222 -10.96 -35.62 -5.27
N GLN A 223 -11.04 -36.01 -4.01
CA GLN A 223 -10.41 -37.21 -3.53
C GLN A 223 -11.43 -38.17 -2.93
N ILE A 224 -11.25 -39.46 -3.19
CA ILE A 224 -12.10 -40.53 -2.65
C ILE A 224 -11.28 -41.53 -1.83
N SER A 225 -11.94 -42.18 -0.87
CA SER A 225 -11.32 -43.21 -0.04
C SER A 225 -12.30 -44.35 0.27
N SER A 226 -11.79 -45.57 0.35
CA SER A 226 -12.53 -46.76 0.80
C SER A 226 -12.49 -46.93 2.33
N ASN A 227 -11.42 -46.45 2.98
CA ASN A 227 -11.16 -46.63 4.41
C ASN A 227 -11.20 -45.32 5.22
N GLY A 228 -11.26 -44.16 4.56
CA GLY A 228 -11.27 -42.84 5.20
C GLY A 228 -9.87 -42.31 5.56
N TYR A 229 -8.81 -43.02 5.22
CA TYR A 229 -7.41 -42.65 5.51
C TYR A 229 -6.61 -42.42 4.23
N ASP A 230 -6.70 -43.36 3.29
CA ASP A 230 -5.96 -43.32 2.04
C ASP A 230 -6.86 -42.71 0.96
N PHE A 231 -6.54 -41.48 0.57
CA PHE A 231 -7.28 -40.72 -0.41
C PHE A 231 -6.53 -40.74 -1.74
N ILE A 232 -7.26 -41.04 -2.81
CA ILE A 232 -6.77 -40.99 -4.19
C ILE A 232 -7.48 -39.87 -4.95
N ASP A 233 -6.75 -39.19 -5.82
CA ASP A 233 -7.31 -38.20 -6.73
C ASP A 233 -8.25 -38.89 -7.73
N VAL A 234 -9.43 -38.32 -7.92
CA VAL A 234 -10.32 -38.73 -9.01
C VAL A 234 -9.75 -38.14 -10.29
N SER A 235 -9.54 -38.97 -11.31
CA SER A 235 -9.06 -38.53 -12.62
C SER A 235 -9.97 -37.42 -13.17
N ASP A 236 -9.37 -36.39 -13.78
CA ASP A 236 -10.09 -35.26 -14.39
C ASP A 236 -10.92 -34.38 -13.42
N SER A 237 -10.77 -34.58 -12.10
CA SER A 237 -11.48 -33.78 -11.08
C SER A 237 -10.78 -32.50 -10.66
N ILE A 238 -9.69 -32.13 -11.33
CA ILE A 238 -8.94 -30.92 -11.03
C ILE A 238 -9.66 -29.74 -11.64
N ILE A 239 -10.11 -28.81 -10.80
CA ILE A 239 -10.62 -27.52 -11.25
C ILE A 239 -9.73 -26.38 -10.76
N HIS A 240 -9.68 -25.32 -11.55
CA HIS A 240 -9.07 -24.06 -11.17
C HIS A 240 -10.16 -23.05 -10.83
N LEU A 241 -10.06 -22.37 -9.69
CA LEU A 241 -11.00 -21.33 -9.27
C LEU A 241 -10.28 -19.98 -9.21
N ILE A 242 -10.75 -19.01 -10.00
CA ILE A 242 -10.30 -17.61 -9.88
C ILE A 242 -11.12 -16.86 -8.81
N MET A 243 -10.67 -15.67 -8.38
CA MET A 243 -11.37 -14.87 -7.36
C MET A 243 -12.87 -14.69 -7.68
N ASN A 244 -13.71 -14.95 -6.68
CA ASN A 244 -15.18 -14.92 -6.73
C ASN A 244 -15.85 -15.91 -7.70
N GLU A 245 -15.08 -16.82 -8.33
CA GLU A 245 -15.64 -17.87 -9.16
C GLU A 245 -16.29 -18.96 -8.29
N THR A 246 -17.47 -19.42 -8.72
CA THR A 246 -18.12 -20.60 -8.17
C THR A 246 -18.08 -21.72 -9.22
N LYS A 247 -17.60 -22.90 -8.83
CA LYS A 247 -17.64 -24.12 -9.64
C LYS A 247 -18.28 -25.27 -8.87
N VAL A 248 -18.77 -26.25 -9.63
CA VAL A 248 -19.32 -27.49 -9.08
C VAL A 248 -18.38 -28.63 -9.43
N MET A 249 -18.04 -29.45 -8.45
CA MET A 249 -17.35 -30.72 -8.63
C MET A 249 -18.29 -31.89 -8.34
N GLY A 250 -18.21 -32.96 -9.15
CA GLY A 250 -19.13 -34.10 -9.06
C GLY A 250 -20.51 -33.83 -9.65
N GLY A 251 -20.59 -32.96 -10.68
CA GLY A 251 -21.84 -32.52 -11.31
C GLY A 251 -22.17 -33.21 -12.65
N ASN A 252 -23.38 -33.77 -12.71
CA ASN A 252 -24.19 -34.17 -13.86
C ASN A 252 -23.82 -35.37 -14.75
N ASN A 253 -22.55 -35.76 -14.96
CA ASN A 253 -22.24 -36.95 -15.78
C ASN A 253 -21.33 -37.99 -15.11
N GLU A 254 -20.65 -37.62 -14.03
CA GLU A 254 -19.80 -38.52 -13.25
C GLU A 254 -20.45 -38.71 -11.88
N LYS A 255 -21.30 -39.73 -11.77
CA LYS A 255 -21.79 -40.16 -10.46
C LYS A 255 -20.59 -40.69 -9.68
N LEU A 256 -20.07 -39.87 -8.78
CA LEU A 256 -19.03 -40.30 -7.88
C LEU A 256 -19.65 -41.25 -6.86
N HIS A 257 -19.20 -42.50 -6.88
CA HIS A 257 -19.66 -43.53 -5.97
C HIS A 257 -18.52 -43.85 -5.00
N ALA A 258 -18.55 -43.22 -3.82
CA ALA A 258 -17.52 -43.40 -2.80
C ALA A 258 -18.09 -43.45 -1.39
N LYS A 259 -17.45 -44.26 -0.53
CA LYS A 259 -17.79 -44.34 0.90
C LYS A 259 -17.37 -43.07 1.65
N TYR A 260 -16.20 -42.53 1.30
CA TYR A 260 -15.67 -41.27 1.80
C TYR A 260 -15.18 -40.42 0.63
N SER A 261 -15.39 -39.12 0.71
CA SER A 261 -14.90 -38.14 -0.26
C SER A 261 -14.49 -36.85 0.45
N ARG A 262 -13.55 -36.11 -0.13
CA ARG A 262 -13.11 -34.80 0.34
C ARG A 262 -12.62 -33.94 -0.83
N ILE A 263 -12.54 -32.64 -0.63
CA ILE A 263 -11.88 -31.73 -1.55
C ILE A 263 -10.49 -31.39 -1.01
N ALA A 264 -9.46 -31.69 -1.78
CA ALA A 264 -8.11 -31.18 -1.52
C ALA A 264 -7.91 -29.85 -2.25
N LEU A 265 -7.42 -28.85 -1.54
CA LEU A 265 -7.25 -27.49 -2.06
C LEU A 265 -5.77 -27.11 -2.02
N LYS A 266 -5.31 -26.49 -3.11
CA LYS A 266 -3.96 -25.97 -3.25
C LYS A 266 -4.03 -24.56 -3.80
N SER A 267 -3.51 -23.59 -3.05
CA SER A 267 -3.30 -22.24 -3.57
C SER A 267 -2.15 -22.26 -4.58
N ILE A 268 -2.34 -21.58 -5.70
CA ILE A 268 -1.32 -21.41 -6.73
C ILE A 268 -0.59 -20.09 -6.46
N GLY A 269 0.60 -20.17 -5.86
CA GLY A 269 1.52 -19.02 -5.72
C GLY A 269 1.91 -18.67 -4.28
N THR A 270 1.05 -18.92 -3.30
CA THR A 270 1.27 -18.56 -1.88
C THR A 270 0.76 -19.66 -0.94
N LYS A 271 1.22 -19.65 0.32
CA LYS A 271 0.64 -20.50 1.37
C LYS A 271 -0.72 -19.93 1.75
N CYS A 272 -1.75 -20.78 1.80
CA CYS A 272 -3.08 -20.40 2.27
C CYS A 272 -3.59 -21.38 3.31
N THR A 273 -4.46 -20.87 4.18
CA THR A 273 -5.21 -21.67 5.15
C THR A 273 -6.64 -21.79 4.63
N VAL A 274 -7.16 -23.00 4.49
CA VAL A 274 -8.53 -23.24 4.03
C VAL A 274 -9.44 -23.42 5.24
N SER A 275 -10.59 -22.75 5.23
CA SER A 275 -11.65 -22.98 6.21
C SER A 275 -12.95 -23.33 5.51
N PHE A 276 -13.69 -24.26 6.12
CA PHE A 276 -14.98 -24.75 5.66
C PHE A 276 -16.09 -24.14 6.53
N GLN A 277 -17.14 -23.63 5.91
CA GLN A 277 -18.40 -23.31 6.59
C GLN A 277 -19.38 -24.45 6.32
N TYR A 278 -19.88 -25.07 7.40
CA TYR A 278 -20.89 -26.13 7.38
C TYR A 278 -22.27 -25.56 7.71
#